data_AF-A0A194AMP9-F1
#
_entry.id   AF-A0A194AMP9-F1
#
_cell.length_a   1.000
_cell.length_b   1.000
_cell.length_c   1.000
_cell.angle_alpha   90.00
_cell.angle_beta   90.00
_cell.angle_gamma   90.00
#
_symmetry.space_group_name_H-M   'P 1'
#
loop_
_entity.id
_entity.type
_entity.pdbx_description
1 polymer ?
#
loop_
_entity_poly.entity_id
_entity_poly.type
_entity_poly.pdbx_seq_one_letter_code
_entity_poly.pdbx_strand_id
1 'polypeptide(L)'
;MYLTFLLEFCLVTSVLGAAFFTPGPCPDSRKLGEKWRPDPAQCEECTCEEKGYGCTSCGVVWPGFYAPRDGCYFEHRDASVAYPKCCGYDKICAGDSGYNITKYEILYKNQFG
;
A
#
# COMPACT_ATOMS: atom_id res chain seq x y z
N MET A 1 7.41 7.78 -34.34
CA MET A 1 6.09 7.50 -33.75
C MET A 1 6.19 6.30 -32.80
N TYR A 2 7.05 6.36 -31.78
CA TYR A 2 7.21 5.31 -30.76
C TYR A 2 7.22 5.89 -29.33
N LEU A 3 7.27 7.23 -29.20
CA LEU A 3 7.35 7.91 -27.92
C LEU A 3 5.99 7.98 -27.20
N THR A 4 4.89 7.94 -27.96
CA THR A 4 3.53 8.07 -27.41
C THR A 4 3.05 6.80 -26.71
N PHE A 5 3.46 5.61 -27.19
CA PHE A 5 3.07 4.33 -26.60
C PHE A 5 3.72 4.02 -25.24
N LEU A 6 4.91 4.56 -24.98
CA LEU A 6 5.60 4.38 -23.70
C LEU A 6 4.97 5.20 -22.57
N LEU A 7 4.37 6.35 -22.90
CA LEU A 7 3.73 7.23 -21.92
C LEU A 7 2.42 6.64 -21.39
N GLU A 8 1.66 5.95 -22.24
CA GLU A 8 0.38 5.34 -21.87
C GLU A 8 0.56 4.11 -20.97
N PHE A 9 1.66 3.35 -21.12
CA PHE A 9 1.91 2.18 -20.26
C PHE A 9 2.26 2.55 -18.81
N CYS A 10 2.80 3.75 -18.56
CA CYS A 10 3.06 4.24 -17.20
C CYS A 10 1.80 4.69 -16.45
N LEU A 11 0.73 5.06 -17.17
CA LEU A 11 -0.48 5.65 -16.56
C LEU A 11 -1.49 4.62 -16.08
N VAL A 12 -1.42 3.36 -16.55
CA VAL A 12 -2.46 2.35 -16.27
C VAL A 12 -2.23 1.59 -14.94
N THR A 13 -1.04 1.69 -14.32
CA THR A 13 -0.72 0.95 -13.08
C THR A 13 -0.74 1.79 -11.80
N SER A 14 -1.01 3.10 -11.85
CA SER A 14 -0.81 4.00 -10.70
C SER A 14 -2.03 4.20 -9.79
N VAL A 15 -3.17 3.53 -10.02
CA VAL A 15 -4.43 3.88 -9.33
C VAL A 15 -4.61 3.24 -7.93
N LEU A 16 -3.57 2.67 -7.33
CA LEU A 16 -3.65 2.03 -5.99
C LEU A 16 -2.62 2.56 -4.98
N GLY A 17 -1.98 3.69 -5.24
CA GLY A 17 -1.03 4.33 -4.33
C GLY A 17 -1.49 5.73 -3.92
N ALA A 18 -1.07 6.20 -2.75
CA ALA A 18 -1.08 7.64 -2.43
C ALA A 18 0.34 8.16 -2.62
N ALA A 19 0.49 9.33 -3.25
CA ALA A 19 1.79 9.95 -3.45
C ALA A 19 1.74 11.41 -3.03
N PHE A 20 2.80 11.89 -2.39
CA PHE A 20 2.99 13.31 -2.10
C PHE A 20 4.41 13.74 -2.44
N PHE A 21 4.58 15.04 -2.68
CA PHE A 21 5.88 15.63 -2.93
C PHE A 21 6.07 16.83 -2.02
N THR A 22 7.22 16.88 -1.36
CA THR A 22 7.61 18.01 -0.51
C THR A 22 8.76 18.76 -1.17
N PRO A 23 8.57 20.02 -1.58
CA PRO A 23 9.65 20.86 -2.10
C PRO A 23 10.69 21.19 -1.02
N GLY A 24 11.96 21.28 -1.40
CA GLY A 24 13.05 21.71 -0.51
C GLY A 24 14.22 20.73 -0.46
N PRO A 25 15.16 20.89 0.49
CA PRO A 25 16.24 19.94 0.66
C PRO A 25 15.71 18.59 1.16
N CYS A 26 16.34 17.50 0.70
CA CYS A 26 16.02 16.18 1.23
C CYS A 26 16.40 16.09 2.72
N PRO A 27 15.56 15.42 3.54
CA PRO A 27 15.81 15.26 4.97
C PRO A 27 17.10 14.48 5.23
N ASP A 28 17.63 14.55 6.45
CA ASP A 28 18.77 13.74 6.92
C ASP A 28 20.02 13.72 6.02
N SER A 29 20.22 14.77 5.20
CA SER A 29 21.29 14.82 4.18
C SER A 29 21.26 13.65 3.19
N ARG A 30 20.06 13.11 2.91
CA ARG A 30 19.83 12.08 1.89
C ARG A 30 20.31 12.55 0.53
N LYS A 31 20.93 11.64 -0.23
CA LYS A 31 21.48 11.94 -1.55
C LYS A 31 20.40 11.86 -2.62
N LEU A 32 20.61 12.57 -3.72
CA LEU A 32 19.74 12.46 -4.90
C LEU A 32 19.61 11.00 -5.35
N GLY A 33 18.38 10.56 -5.59
CA GLY A 33 18.02 9.19 -5.93
C GLY A 33 18.01 8.21 -4.75
N GLU A 34 18.39 8.64 -3.54
CA GLU A 34 18.34 7.78 -2.36
C GLU A 34 16.89 7.50 -1.98
N LYS A 35 16.62 6.22 -1.70
CA LYS A 35 15.34 5.71 -1.25
C LYS A 35 15.37 5.39 0.23
N TRP A 36 14.32 5.72 0.95
CA TRP A 36 14.19 5.36 2.36
C TRP A 36 12.73 5.14 2.75
N ARG A 37 12.57 4.50 3.91
CA ARG A 37 11.28 4.33 4.58
C ARG A 37 11.23 5.29 5.77
N PRO A 38 10.36 6.30 5.78
CA PRO A 38 10.25 7.25 6.89
C PRO A 38 9.75 6.59 8.17
N ASP A 39 8.71 5.77 8.07
CA ASP A 39 8.11 5.06 9.19
C ASP A 39 8.09 3.53 8.94
N PRO A 40 8.77 2.71 9.76
CA PRO A 40 8.75 1.26 9.64
C PRO A 40 7.36 0.64 9.89
N ALA A 41 6.43 1.36 10.52
CA ALA A 41 5.05 0.94 10.70
C ALA A 41 4.18 1.20 9.46
N GLN A 42 4.60 2.09 8.56
CA GLN A 42 3.83 2.45 7.36
C GLN A 42 4.44 1.84 6.11
N CYS A 43 3.59 1.29 5.25
CA CYS A 43 4.03 0.76 3.97
C CYS A 43 4.18 1.92 2.96
N GLU A 44 5.35 2.56 3.00
CA GLU A 44 5.70 3.67 2.14
C GLU A 44 7.20 3.67 1.80
N GLU A 45 7.54 4.36 0.71
CA GLU A 45 8.90 4.63 0.29
C GLU A 45 9.00 6.07 -0.21
N CYS A 46 10.03 6.77 0.23
CA CYS A 46 10.39 8.09 -0.25
C CYS A 46 11.66 8.04 -1.08
N THR A 47 11.75 8.93 -2.05
CA THR A 47 12.92 9.12 -2.92
C THR A 47 13.31 10.59 -2.92
N CYS A 48 14.61 10.85 -2.78
CA CYS A 48 15.15 12.20 -2.85
C CYS A 48 15.34 12.60 -4.33
N GLU A 49 14.87 13.80 -4.67
CA GLU A 49 14.86 14.35 -6.03
C GLU A 49 15.52 15.73 -6.04
N GLU A 50 15.83 16.26 -7.23
CA GLU A 50 16.57 17.53 -7.35
C GLU A 50 15.90 18.73 -6.68
N LYS A 51 14.57 18.71 -6.54
CA LYS A 51 13.76 19.84 -6.06
C LYS A 51 13.05 19.56 -4.72
N GLY A 52 13.29 18.42 -4.11
CA GLY A 52 12.45 17.93 -3.02
C GLY A 52 12.57 16.44 -2.81
N TYR A 53 11.58 15.86 -2.17
CA TYR A 53 11.44 14.42 -2.08
C TYR A 53 9.99 14.03 -2.32
N GLY A 54 9.82 12.93 -3.05
CA GLY A 54 8.53 12.30 -3.29
C GLY A 54 8.38 11.07 -2.42
N CYS A 55 7.20 10.87 -1.84
CA CYS A 55 6.88 9.69 -1.06
C CYS A 55 5.65 9.01 -1.65
N THR A 56 5.69 7.69 -1.71
CA THR A 56 4.59 6.86 -2.18
C THR A 56 4.23 5.84 -1.11
N SER A 57 2.94 5.71 -0.82
CA SER A 57 2.39 4.72 0.10
C SER A 57 1.31 3.90 -0.58
N CYS A 58 0.87 2.83 0.08
CA CYS A 58 -0.29 2.09 -0.40
C CYS A 58 -1.54 2.97 -0.39
N GLY A 59 -2.33 2.90 -1.47
CA GLY A 59 -3.58 3.62 -1.59
C GLY A 59 -4.58 3.21 -0.53
N VAL A 60 -5.45 4.15 -0.18
CA VAL A 60 -6.35 4.07 0.99
C VAL A 60 -7.55 3.14 0.80
N VAL A 61 -7.60 2.33 -0.26
CA VAL A 61 -8.73 1.43 -0.50
C VAL A 61 -8.62 0.25 0.45
N TRP A 62 -9.15 0.45 1.65
CA TRP A 62 -9.24 -0.58 2.67
C TRP A 62 -10.28 -1.63 2.21
N PRO A 63 -9.89 -2.87 1.87
CA PRO A 63 -10.81 -3.89 1.41
C PRO A 63 -11.77 -4.34 2.51
N GLY A 64 -11.59 -3.93 3.77
CA GLY A 64 -12.56 -4.19 4.81
C GLY A 64 -13.84 -3.35 4.73
N PHE A 65 -13.96 -2.42 3.77
CA PHE A 65 -15.30 -2.00 3.31
C PHE A 65 -16.12 -3.15 2.71
N TYR A 66 -15.46 -4.23 2.28
CA TYR A 66 -16.05 -5.41 1.67
C TYR A 66 -15.87 -6.68 2.53
N ALA A 67 -15.34 -6.56 3.75
CA ALA A 67 -14.87 -7.72 4.52
C ALA A 67 -15.43 -7.74 5.95
N PRO A 68 -16.52 -8.46 6.18
CA PRO A 68 -16.60 -9.83 5.71
C PRO A 68 -17.86 -10.11 4.88
N ARG A 69 -17.68 -10.53 3.64
CA ARG A 69 -18.71 -11.21 2.85
C ARG A 69 -18.20 -12.59 2.44
N ASP A 70 -19.14 -13.49 2.22
CA ASP A 70 -18.87 -14.82 1.66
C ASP A 70 -17.91 -15.69 2.50
N GLY A 71 -17.86 -15.49 3.83
CA GLY A 71 -17.02 -16.29 4.72
C GLY A 71 -15.53 -15.95 4.67
N CYS A 72 -15.15 -14.80 4.12
CA CYS A 72 -13.75 -14.36 4.03
C CYS A 72 -13.51 -13.03 4.75
N TYR A 73 -12.29 -12.82 5.21
CA TYR A 73 -11.80 -11.52 5.69
C TYR A 73 -10.43 -11.21 5.05
N PHE A 74 -9.99 -9.96 5.18
CA PHE A 74 -8.69 -9.53 4.66
C PHE A 74 -7.76 -9.20 5.81
N GLU A 75 -6.53 -9.71 5.76
CA GLU A 75 -5.44 -9.30 6.64
C GLU A 75 -4.50 -8.38 5.88
N HIS A 76 -4.05 -7.31 6.53
CA HIS A 76 -2.96 -6.50 5.99
C HIS A 76 -1.73 -7.38 5.81
N ARG A 77 -1.05 -7.25 4.66
CA ARG A 77 0.26 -7.87 4.50
C ARG A 77 1.25 -7.32 5.51
N ASP A 78 2.24 -8.14 5.82
CA ASP A 78 3.27 -7.81 6.79
C ASP A 78 3.97 -6.47 6.45
N ALA A 79 3.78 -5.50 7.35
CA ALA A 79 4.39 -4.19 7.25
C ALA A 79 5.92 -4.24 7.42
N SER A 80 6.52 -5.34 7.88
CA SER A 80 7.98 -5.49 7.96
C SER A 80 8.64 -5.53 6.57
N VAL A 81 7.89 -5.88 5.52
CA VAL A 81 8.39 -5.94 4.14
C VAL A 81 8.48 -4.53 3.55
N ALA A 82 9.46 -4.28 2.67
CA ALA A 82 9.59 -3.01 1.98
C ALA A 82 8.45 -2.75 0.98
N TYR A 83 8.09 -1.47 0.79
CA TYR A 83 7.22 -1.03 -0.29
C TYR A 83 7.80 -1.44 -1.67
N PRO A 84 6.98 -1.78 -2.67
CA PRO A 84 5.52 -1.89 -2.65
C PRO A 84 5.01 -3.25 -2.17
N LYS A 85 5.87 -4.16 -1.69
CA LYS A 85 5.45 -5.54 -1.36
C LYS A 85 4.58 -5.61 -0.11
N CYS A 86 4.76 -4.70 0.83
CA CYS A 86 3.84 -4.53 1.96
C CYS A 86 2.48 -3.94 1.54
N CYS A 87 2.30 -3.54 0.27
CA CYS A 87 1.00 -3.12 -0.22
C CYS A 87 0.13 -4.32 -0.57
N GLY A 88 -1.10 -4.27 -0.08
CA GLY A 88 -2.12 -5.25 -0.33
C GLY A 88 -2.52 -6.01 0.93
N TYR A 89 -3.47 -6.90 0.72
CA TYR A 89 -4.10 -7.67 1.77
C TYR A 89 -4.17 -9.11 1.31
N ASP A 90 -4.01 -10.01 2.27
CA ASP A 90 -4.23 -11.42 2.04
C ASP A 90 -5.70 -11.71 2.37
N LYS A 91 -6.44 -12.16 1.36
CA LYS A 91 -7.82 -12.61 1.54
C LYS A 91 -7.76 -14.01 2.13
N ILE A 92 -8.36 -14.19 3.31
CA ILE A 92 -8.42 -15.45 4.03
C ILE A 92 -9.88 -15.88 4.11
N CYS A 93 -10.19 -17.02 3.53
CA CYS A 93 -11.53 -17.59 3.43
C CYS A 93 -11.69 -18.85 4.28
N ALA A 94 -12.94 -19.20 4.58
CA ALA A 94 -13.25 -20.47 5.22
C ALA A 94 -12.66 -21.65 4.43
N GLY A 95 -11.82 -22.44 5.09
CA GLY A 95 -11.07 -23.55 4.49
C GLY A 95 -9.59 -23.25 4.22
N ASP A 96 -9.17 -21.98 4.23
CA ASP A 96 -7.77 -21.62 4.09
C ASP A 96 -6.96 -21.93 5.36
N SER A 97 -5.69 -22.30 5.17
CA SER A 97 -4.75 -22.44 6.29
C SER A 97 -4.58 -21.09 7.00
N GLY A 98 -4.90 -21.05 8.29
CA GLY A 98 -4.86 -19.82 9.10
C GLY A 98 -6.19 -19.08 9.19
N TYR A 99 -7.27 -19.61 8.62
CA TYR A 99 -8.61 -19.04 8.83
C TYR A 99 -9.03 -19.10 10.30
N ASN A 100 -9.44 -17.94 10.84
CA ASN A 100 -9.91 -17.81 12.21
C ASN A 100 -11.38 -17.35 12.24
N ILE A 101 -12.27 -18.26 12.62
CA ILE A 101 -13.72 -17.99 12.67
C ILE A 101 -14.09 -16.91 13.68
N THR A 102 -13.45 -16.87 14.84
CA THR A 102 -13.71 -15.85 15.86
C THR A 102 -13.34 -14.46 15.33
N LYS A 103 -12.22 -14.35 14.61
CA LYS A 103 -11.81 -13.10 13.96
C LYS A 103 -12.83 -12.68 12.90
N TYR A 104 -13.29 -13.61 12.07
CA TYR A 104 -14.34 -13.35 11.08
C TYR A 104 -15.62 -12.81 11.73
N GLU A 105 -16.12 -13.46 12.79
CA GLU A 105 -17.35 -13.06 13.48
C GLU A 105 -17.25 -11.66 14.11
N ILE A 106 -16.10 -11.33 14.70
CA ILE A 106 -15.84 -9.98 15.26
C ILE A 106 -15.87 -8.93 14.16
N LEU A 107 -15.18 -9.18 13.04
CA LEU A 107 -15.16 -8.25 11.90
C LEU A 107 -16.56 -8.10 11.30
N TYR A 108 -17.32 -9.19 11.21
CA TYR A 108 -18.68 -9.20 10.66
C TYR A 108 -19.61 -8.36 11.51
N LYS A 109 -19.57 -8.57 12.83
CA LYS A 109 -20.37 -7.82 13.78
C LYS A 109 -20.04 -6.33 13.77
N ASN A 110 -18.75 -5.96 13.73
CA ASN A 110 -18.35 -4.56 13.71
C ASN A 110 -18.77 -3.82 12.43
N GLN A 111 -18.98 -4.54 11.33
CA GLN A 111 -19.38 -3.93 10.05
C GLN A 111 -20.90 -3.92 9.81
N PHE A 112 -21.63 -4.92 10.31
CA PHE A 112 -23.05 -5.13 9.99
C PHE A 112 -23.99 -5.22 11.20
N GLY A 113 -23.47 -5.21 12.43
CA GLY A 113 -24.25 -5.27 13.68
C GLY A 113 -24.41 -3.90 14.32
#